data_AF-A0A6B4JIT2-F1
#
_entry.id   AF-A0A6B4JIT2-F1
#
_cell.length_a   1.000
_cell.length_b   1.000
_cell.length_c   1.000
_cell.angle_alpha   90.00
_cell.angle_beta   90.00
_cell.angle_gamma   90.00
#
_symmetry.space_group_name_H-M   'P 1'
#
loop_
_entity.id
_entity.type
_entity.pdbx_description
1 polymer ?
#
loop_
_entity_poly.entity_id
_entity_poly.type
_entity_poly.pdbx_seq_one_letter_code
_entity_poly.pdbx_strand_id
1 'polypeptide(L)'
;MDFMTYISQNALILIPALYIVGMIIRGTESIPNKFIPFILLIIGIIGAMFLLGFNINGAIQGILVTGVTVYTNQLFKQYNKKE
;
A
#
# COMPACT_ATOMS: atom_id res chain seq x y z
N MET A 1 10.45 15.20 -10.84
CA MET A 1 9.10 14.64 -11.01
C MET A 1 8.50 14.48 -9.63
N ASP A 2 7.57 15.35 -9.23
CA ASP A 2 6.90 15.25 -7.93
C ASP A 2 5.92 14.08 -7.94
N PHE A 3 6.38 12.89 -7.52
CA PHE A 3 5.52 11.71 -7.36
C PHE A 3 4.35 11.97 -6.40
N MET A 4 4.53 12.90 -5.45
CA MET A 4 3.48 13.35 -4.53
C MET A 4 2.34 14.09 -5.25
N THR A 5 2.56 14.64 -6.44
CA THR A 5 1.52 15.30 -7.25
C THR A 5 0.61 14.29 -7.96
N TYR A 6 1.06 13.04 -8.13
CA TYR A 6 0.28 11.98 -8.77
C TYR A 6 -0.64 11.24 -7.80
N ILE A 7 -0.38 11.30 -6.49
CA ILE A 7 -1.23 10.69 -5.47
C ILE A 7 -2.22 11.74 -4.96
N SER A 8 -3.52 11.43 -5.06
CA SER A 8 -4.55 12.33 -4.53
C SER A 8 -4.40 12.46 -3.01
N GLN A 9 -4.56 13.66 -2.45
CA GLN A 9 -4.51 13.88 -0.99
C GLN A 9 -5.46 12.93 -0.23
N ASN A 10 -6.63 12.65 -0.80
CA ASN A 10 -7.61 11.72 -0.22
C ASN A 10 -7.12 10.27 -0.21
N ALA A 11 -6.21 9.91 -1.11
CA ALA A 11 -5.61 8.58 -1.19
C ALA A 11 -4.45 8.40 -0.18
N LEU A 12 -3.86 9.49 0.33
CA LEU A 12 -2.75 9.42 1.29
C LEU A 12 -3.15 8.72 2.59
N ILE A 13 -4.42 8.81 3.00
CA ILE A 13 -4.94 8.13 4.21
C ILE A 13 -4.90 6.60 4.09
N LEU A 14 -4.92 6.06 2.86
CA LEU A 14 -4.78 4.62 2.62
C LEU A 14 -3.37 4.12 2.95
N ILE A 15 -2.33 4.96 2.87
CA ILE A 15 -0.94 4.54 3.14
C ILE A 15 -0.80 4.01 4.59
N PRO A 16 -1.10 4.78 5.65
CA PRO A 16 -1.01 4.26 7.02
C PRO A 16 -2.03 3.14 7.28
N ALA A 17 -3.23 3.19 6.66
CA ALA A 17 -4.24 2.15 6.83
C ALA A 17 -3.74 0.79 6.27
N LEU A 18 -3.24 0.77 5.03
CA LEU A 18 -2.65 -0.41 4.40
C LEU A 18 -1.40 -0.88 5.14
N TYR A 19 -0.62 0.03 5.73
CA TYR A 19 0.54 -0.36 6.54
C TYR A 19 0.13 -1.17 7.77
N ILE A 20 -0.89 -0.71 8.51
CA ILE A 20 -1.43 -1.43 9.68
C ILE A 20 -1.99 -2.79 9.25
N VAL A 21 -2.79 -2.83 8.19
CA VAL A 21 -3.31 -4.10 7.62
C VAL A 21 -2.17 -5.04 7.25
N GLY A 22 -1.13 -4.53 6.60
CA GLY A 22 0.04 -5.31 6.22
C GLY A 22 0.81 -5.86 7.42
N MET A 23 0.90 -5.11 8.52
CA MET A 23 1.50 -5.59 9.77
C MET A 23 0.66 -6.70 10.41
N ILE A 24 -0.68 -6.57 10.42
CA ILE A 24 -1.59 -7.60 10.95
C ILE A 24 -1.44 -8.90 10.16
N ILE A 25 -1.46 -8.82 8.82
CA ILE A 25 -1.30 -9.98 7.95
C ILE A 25 0.09 -10.61 8.18
N ARG A 26 1.13 -9.80 8.34
CA ARG A 26 2.50 -10.28 8.59
C ARG A 26 2.66 -10.98 9.94
N GLY A 27 1.88 -10.60 10.95
CA GLY A 27 1.83 -11.27 12.25
C GLY A 27 1.13 -12.63 12.21
N THR A 28 0.40 -12.93 11.13
CA THR A 28 -0.25 -14.22 10.92
C THR A 28 0.75 -15.22 10.33
N GLU A 29 1.22 -16.18 11.11
CA GLU A 29 2.18 -17.21 10.66
C GLU A 29 1.66 -18.07 9.50
N SER A 30 0.34 -18.16 9.29
CA SER A 30 -0.28 -18.91 8.19
C SER A 30 -0.07 -18.29 6.81
N ILE A 31 0.35 -17.02 6.69
CA ILE A 31 0.47 -16.34 5.40
C ILE A 31 1.93 -16.08 5.04
N PRO A 32 2.46 -16.73 3.99
CA PRO A 32 3.82 -16.46 3.51
C PRO A 32 3.99 -14.99 3.12
N ASN A 33 5.11 -14.37 3.53
CA ASN A 33 5.43 -12.97 3.26
C ASN A 33 5.31 -12.54 1.77
N LYS A 34 5.47 -13.49 0.84
CA LYS A 34 5.32 -13.26 -0.62
C LYS A 34 3.89 -12.91 -1.05
N PHE A 35 2.87 -13.29 -0.29
CA PHE A 35 1.46 -13.02 -0.62
C PHE A 35 0.94 -11.72 -0.01
N ILE A 36 1.62 -11.18 1.01
CA ILE A 36 1.25 -9.93 1.67
C ILE A 36 1.09 -8.77 0.67
N PRO A 37 2.03 -8.56 -0.30
CA PRO A 37 1.87 -7.52 -1.32
C PRO A 37 0.63 -7.72 -2.19
N PHE A 38 0.32 -8.96 -2.56
CA PHE A 38 -0.86 -9.27 -3.39
C PHE A 38 -2.16 -8.97 -2.66
N ILE A 39 -2.25 -9.35 -1.38
CA ILE A 39 -3.43 -9.10 -0.55
C ILE A 39 -3.61 -7.58 -0.36
N LEU A 40 -2.53 -6.88 -0.03
CA LEU A 40 -2.54 -5.42 0.12
C LEU A 40 -2.93 -4.71 -1.17
N LEU A 41 -2.52 -5.22 -2.34
CA LEU A 41 -2.87 -4.64 -3.63
C LEU A 41 -4.37 -4.70 -3.90
N ILE A 42 -5.00 -5.86 -3.64
CA ILE A 42 -6.45 -6.01 -3.80
C ILE A 42 -7.18 -5.06 -2.84
N ILE A 43 -6.76 -5.02 -1.58
CA ILE A 43 -7.37 -4.16 -0.55
C ILE A 43 -7.17 -2.68 -0.90
N GLY A 44 -5.98 -2.29 -1.37
CA GLY A 44 -5.66 -0.91 -1.72
C GLY A 44 -6.40 -0.42 -2.96
N ILE A 45 -6.56 -1.27 -3.99
CA ILE A 45 -7.37 -0.98 -5.17
C ILE A 45 -8.83 -0.77 -4.77
N ILE A 46 -9.40 -1.71 -4.00
CA ILE A 46 -10.79 -1.62 -3.55
C ILE A 46 -10.99 -0.38 -2.68
N GLY A 47 -10.13 -0.15 -1.69
CA GLY A 47 -10.22 1.00 -0.79
C GLY A 47 -10.07 2.34 -1.50
N ALA A 48 -9.17 2.44 -2.49
CA ALA A 48 -9.02 3.65 -3.29
C ALA A 48 -10.22 3.90 -4.20
N MET A 49 -10.82 2.85 -4.78
CA MET A 49 -12.07 2.99 -5.54
C MET A 49 -13.25 3.43 -4.66
N PHE A 50 -13.33 2.97 -3.42
CA PHE A 50 -14.35 3.45 -2.48
C PHE A 50 -14.14 4.91 -2.03
N LEU A 51 -12.89 5.35 -1.91
CA LEU A 51 -12.57 6.71 -1.47
C LEU A 51 -12.59 7.75 -2.59
N LEU A 52 -12.16 7.39 -3.80
CA LEU A 52 -11.97 8.32 -4.93
C LEU A 52 -13.01 8.13 -6.04
N GLY A 53 -13.85 7.10 -5.92
CA GLY A 53 -14.85 6.73 -6.92
C GLY A 53 -14.46 5.48 -7.72
N PHE A 54 -15.49 4.75 -8.15
CA PHE A 54 -15.35 3.48 -8.86
C PHE A 54 -15.01 3.72 -10.34
N ASN A 55 -13.79 4.18 -10.58
CA ASN A 55 -13.27 4.49 -11.91
C ASN A 55 -11.80 4.05 -12.05
N ILE A 56 -11.29 4.13 -13.27
CA ILE A 56 -9.91 3.72 -13.60
C ILE A 56 -8.89 4.51 -12.78
N ASN A 57 -9.14 5.80 -12.51
CA ASN A 57 -8.25 6.62 -11.70
C ASN A 57 -8.17 6.12 -10.25
N GLY A 58 -9.29 5.74 -9.63
CA GLY A 58 -9.35 5.15 -8.30
C GLY A 58 -8.58 3.83 -8.23
N ALA A 59 -8.70 2.99 -9.25
CA ALA A 59 -7.92 1.74 -9.35
C ALA A 59 -6.42 2.01 -9.44
N ILE A 60 -5.99 2.94 -10.30
CA ILE A 60 -4.58 3.34 -10.45
C ILE A 60 -4.05 3.92 -9.13
N GLN A 61 -4.83 4.77 -8.46
CA GLN A 61 -4.46 5.34 -7.15
C GLN A 61 -4.25 4.26 -6.10
N GLY A 62 -5.11 3.23 -6.07
CA GLY A 62 -4.92 2.09 -5.18
C GLY A 62 -3.64 1.32 -5.45
N ILE A 63 -3.26 1.13 -6.72
CA ILE A 63 -1.98 0.51 -7.09
C ILE A 63 -0.81 1.38 -6.60
N LEU A 64 -0.84 2.69 -6.86
CA LEU A 64 0.22 3.62 -6.47
C LEU A 64 0.39 3.66 -4.95
N VAL A 65 -0.70 3.83 -4.20
CA VAL A 65 -0.68 3.89 -2.73
C VAL A 65 -0.23 2.56 -2.12
N THR A 66 -0.68 1.42 -2.66
CA THR A 66 -0.19 0.11 -2.22
C THR A 66 1.31 -0.03 -2.48
N GLY A 67 1.77 0.34 -3.68
CA GLY A 67 3.18 0.31 -4.05
C GLY A 67 4.02 1.12 -3.07
N VAL A 68 3.64 2.37 -2.82
CA VAL A 68 4.32 3.22 -1.82
C VAL A 68 4.33 2.54 -0.46
N THR A 69 3.20 2.01 0.02
CA THR A 69 3.12 1.36 1.34
C THR A 69 4.03 0.14 1.47
N VAL A 70 4.00 -0.77 0.48
CA VAL A 70 4.77 -2.02 0.52
C VAL A 70 6.26 -1.75 0.30
N TYR A 71 6.62 -0.92 -0.69
CA TYR A 71 8.02 -0.62 -0.99
C TYR A 71 8.66 0.27 0.08
N THR A 72 7.93 1.22 0.69
CA THR A 72 8.45 2.02 1.81
C THR A 72 8.82 1.11 2.99
N ASN A 73 7.99 0.11 3.30
CA ASN A 73 8.30 -0.89 4.32
C ASN A 73 9.54 -1.74 3.97
N GLN A 74 9.76 -2.06 2.68
CA GLN A 74 10.96 -2.76 2.24
C GLN A 74 12.21 -1.88 2.29
N LEU A 75 12.10 -0.62 1.87
CA LEU A 75 13.18 0.37 1.94
C LEU A 75 13.59 0.64 3.39
N PHE A 76 12.63 0.80 4.30
CA PHE A 76 12.90 0.99 5.73
C PHE A 76 13.61 -0.22 6.34
N LYS A 77 13.19 -1.44 5.96
CA LYS A 77 13.87 -2.68 6.36
C LYS A 77 15.27 -2.80 5.78
N GLN A 78 15.49 -2.39 4.53
CA GLN A 78 16.82 -2.39 3.92
C GLN A 78 17.74 -1.38 4.58
N TYR A 79 17.22 -0.20 4.92
CA TYR A 79 17.98 0.85 5.59
C TYR A 79 18.40 0.42 7.01
N ASN A 80 17.48 -0.17 7.78
CA ASN A 80 17.78 -0.71 9.11
C ASN A 80 18.57 -2.02 9.10
N LYS A 81 18.87 -2.59 7.92
CA LYS A 81 19.75 -3.76 7.77
C LYS A 81 21.19 -3.36 7.46
N LYS A 82 21.50 -2.06 7.45
CA LYS A 82 22.89 -1.57 7.51
C LYS A 82 23.31 -1.41 8.97
N GLU A 83 23.61 -2.56 9.57
CA GLU A 83 24.72 -2.88 10.49
C GLU A 83 24.57 -4.35 10.91
#